data_AF-A0A2D6HXQ7-F1
#
_entry.id   AF-A0A2D6HXQ7-F1
#
_cell.length_a   1.000
_cell.length_b   1.000
_cell.length_c   1.000
_cell.angle_alpha   90.00
_cell.angle_beta   90.00
_cell.angle_gamma   90.00
#
_symmetry.space_group_name_H-M   'P 1'
#
loop_
_entity.id
_entity.type
_entity.pdbx_description
1 polymer ?
#
loop_
_entity_poly.entity_id
_entity_poly.type
_entity_poly.pdbx_seq_one_letter_code
_entity_poly.pdbx_strand_id
1 'polypeptide(L)'
;MKFSAYEKTNQSTSMWAYPLCLLVVLLCVHYYVGVLTWPIHGEDAQRHFNTALGTSLLTSLFWLTIRIIHKNVASTLISILVATNQLSHFTLHKNRLSHQFIHHVIVATGIGLCMPIFYMVAENLISRIHEPEVFIIAITSILFWLLFVLFLLQIFTNTFYLRRLVTRTISEPQQELVLLKSVLSMALANSVMALTGLAIAPVFWINKVVPLFDLIVLFMFFISASMYLLWPMVQLSRRIHQVSKIIVADQENEINTLIASKHVVLPPSVVSERIESLETKKEALMLSLKKIRRLLVVLCLAPFPISWFLFKCVEFFWWR
;
A
#
# COMPACT_ATOMS: atom_id res chain seq x y z
N MET A 1 -7.53 -2.92 26.82
CA MET A 1 -8.41 -1.75 26.56
C MET A 1 -8.55 -1.55 25.07
N LYS A 2 -9.77 -1.61 24.51
CA LYS A 2 -10.05 -1.20 23.13
C LYS A 2 -10.07 0.33 23.07
N PHE A 3 -9.12 0.95 22.39
CA PHE A 3 -9.14 2.40 22.10
C PHE A 3 -10.15 2.73 20.99
N SER A 4 -11.44 2.37 21.18
CA SER A 4 -12.52 2.78 20.26
C SER A 4 -13.04 4.20 20.55
N ALA A 5 -12.37 4.95 21.43
CA ALA A 5 -12.82 6.28 21.88
C ALA A 5 -12.34 7.44 20.99
N TYR A 6 -11.56 7.18 19.93
CA TYR A 6 -11.18 8.21 18.94
C TYR A 6 -11.95 8.10 17.60
N GLU A 7 -12.92 7.18 17.54
CA GLU A 7 -13.84 7.05 16.42
C GLU A 7 -15.23 7.48 16.86
N LYS A 8 -15.59 8.74 16.63
CA LYS A 8 -16.97 9.01 16.18
C LYS A 8 -17.11 10.34 15.45
N THR A 9 -17.70 10.19 14.27
CA THR A 9 -18.54 11.11 13.48
C THR A 9 -17.93 12.18 12.57
N ASN A 10 -16.86 12.92 12.90
CA ASN A 10 -16.38 14.00 11.99
C ASN A 10 -15.13 13.72 11.14
N GLN A 11 -14.37 12.65 11.42
CA GLN A 11 -13.13 12.36 10.67
C GLN A 11 -13.32 11.50 9.42
N SER A 12 -14.37 10.67 9.37
CA SER A 12 -14.60 9.76 8.23
C SER A 12 -15.06 10.52 6.98
N THR A 13 -16.02 11.43 7.12
CA THR A 13 -16.46 12.32 6.03
C THR A 13 -15.32 13.22 5.55
N SER A 14 -14.52 13.77 6.47
CA SER A 14 -13.32 14.52 6.14
C SER A 14 -12.32 13.69 5.33
N MET A 15 -12.15 12.39 5.60
CA MET A 15 -11.15 11.51 4.95
C MET A 15 -11.33 11.41 3.42
N TRP A 16 -12.58 11.30 2.98
CA TRP A 16 -12.94 11.13 1.57
C TRP A 16 -13.26 12.43 0.86
N ALA A 17 -13.74 13.45 1.59
CA ALA A 17 -14.19 14.71 1.01
C ALA A 17 -13.11 15.40 0.15
N TYR A 18 -11.88 15.55 0.64
CA TYR A 18 -10.83 16.25 -0.11
C TYR A 18 -10.39 15.50 -1.38
N PRO A 19 -10.08 14.18 -1.34
CA PRO A 19 -9.81 13.42 -2.56
C PRO A 19 -10.96 13.43 -3.57
N LEU A 20 -12.21 13.32 -3.12
CA LEU A 20 -13.38 13.37 -4.01
C LEU A 20 -13.58 14.76 -4.60
N CYS A 21 -13.38 15.81 -3.81
CA CYS A 21 -13.43 17.18 -4.29
C CYS A 21 -12.36 17.42 -5.36
N LEU A 22 -11.13 16.89 -5.16
CA LEU A 22 -10.09 16.96 -6.17
C LEU A 22 -10.49 16.25 -7.45
N LEU A 23 -11.06 15.05 -7.34
CA LEU A 23 -11.55 14.31 -8.50
C LEU A 23 -12.54 15.14 -9.31
N VAL A 24 -13.57 15.70 -8.63
CA VAL A 24 -14.58 16.53 -9.27
C VAL A 24 -13.95 17.75 -9.93
N VAL A 25 -13.05 18.45 -9.23
CA VAL A 25 -12.36 19.63 -9.78
C VAL A 25 -11.55 19.28 -11.01
N LEU A 26 -10.75 18.19 -10.99
CA LEU A 26 -9.94 17.78 -12.13
C LEU A 26 -10.82 17.39 -13.33
N LEU A 27 -11.90 16.62 -13.10
CA LEU A 27 -12.85 16.27 -14.15
C LEU A 27 -13.54 17.52 -14.73
N CYS A 28 -13.94 18.48 -13.89
CA CYS A 28 -14.52 19.74 -14.36
C CYS A 28 -13.53 20.56 -15.19
N VAL A 29 -12.26 20.63 -14.78
CA VAL A 29 -11.20 21.33 -15.53
C VAL A 29 -10.98 20.66 -16.89
N HIS A 30 -10.84 19.34 -16.93
CA HIS A 30 -10.66 18.62 -18.20
C HIS A 30 -11.91 18.68 -19.09
N TYR A 31 -13.11 18.71 -18.51
CA TYR A 31 -14.36 18.93 -19.26
C TYR A 31 -14.41 20.34 -19.87
N TYR A 32 -14.11 21.37 -19.08
CA TYR A 32 -14.15 22.78 -19.52
C TYR A 32 -13.18 23.07 -20.67
N VAL A 33 -12.02 22.41 -20.67
CA VAL A 33 -10.99 22.55 -21.70
C VAL A 33 -11.31 21.73 -22.96
N GLY A 34 -12.36 20.91 -22.94
CA GLY A 34 -12.77 20.11 -24.10
C GLY A 34 -12.15 18.72 -24.17
N VAL A 35 -11.38 18.30 -23.16
CA VAL A 35 -10.72 16.98 -23.15
C VAL A 35 -11.69 15.85 -22.83
N LEU A 36 -12.65 16.11 -21.94
CA LEU A 36 -13.67 15.12 -21.53
C LEU A 36 -15.01 15.35 -22.24
N THR A 37 -14.99 15.55 -23.56
CA THR A 37 -16.20 15.73 -24.37
C THR A 37 -16.67 14.42 -25.00
N TRP A 38 -17.99 14.30 -25.18
CA TRP A 38 -18.63 13.19 -25.89
C TRP A 38 -19.53 13.74 -27.01
N PRO A 39 -19.59 13.12 -28.20
CA PRO A 39 -18.83 11.95 -28.65
C PRO A 39 -17.34 12.23 -28.90
N ILE A 40 -16.49 11.21 -28.70
CA ILE A 40 -15.05 11.31 -28.92
C ILE A 40 -14.75 11.08 -30.40
N HIS A 41 -14.12 12.06 -31.05
CA HIS A 41 -13.78 12.00 -32.47
C HIS A 41 -12.28 12.01 -32.68
N GLY A 42 -11.76 10.92 -33.25
CA GLY A 42 -10.36 10.82 -33.63
C GLY A 42 -9.47 10.20 -32.57
N GLU A 43 -8.34 9.71 -33.04
CA GLU A 43 -7.39 8.95 -32.23
C GLU A 43 -6.71 9.78 -31.14
N ASP A 44 -6.37 11.03 -31.42
CA ASP A 44 -5.75 11.91 -30.42
C ASP A 44 -6.73 12.32 -29.32
N ALA A 45 -7.98 12.62 -29.69
CA ALA A 45 -9.02 12.95 -28.72
C ALA A 45 -9.28 11.79 -27.75
N GLN A 46 -9.30 10.55 -28.23
CA GLN A 46 -9.43 9.36 -27.37
C GLN A 46 -8.24 9.22 -26.40
N ARG A 47 -7.01 9.48 -26.87
CA ARG A 47 -5.82 9.45 -26.01
C ARG A 47 -5.89 10.53 -24.92
N HIS A 48 -6.24 11.75 -25.30
CA HIS A 48 -6.36 12.88 -24.38
C HIS A 48 -7.46 12.64 -23.34
N PHE A 49 -8.63 12.13 -23.78
CA PHE A 49 -9.73 11.72 -22.92
C PHE A 49 -9.30 10.68 -21.88
N ASN A 50 -8.69 9.58 -22.35
CA ASN A 50 -8.22 8.50 -21.47
C ASN A 50 -7.16 8.99 -20.47
N THR A 51 -6.27 9.88 -20.92
CA THR A 51 -5.22 10.46 -20.08
C THR A 51 -5.82 11.37 -19.00
N ALA A 52 -6.75 12.25 -19.36
CA ALA A 52 -7.46 13.11 -18.42
C ALA A 52 -8.25 12.31 -17.38
N LEU A 53 -9.01 11.30 -17.83
CA LEU A 53 -9.80 10.44 -16.95
C LEU A 53 -8.89 9.63 -16.00
N GLY A 54 -7.89 8.96 -16.56
CA GLY A 54 -6.95 8.12 -15.82
C GLY A 54 -6.15 8.92 -14.80
N THR A 55 -5.58 10.06 -15.21
CA THR A 55 -4.84 10.95 -14.29
C THR A 55 -5.74 11.48 -13.18
N SER A 56 -6.96 11.93 -13.49
CA SER A 56 -7.90 12.44 -12.47
C SER A 56 -8.27 11.40 -11.41
N LEU A 57 -8.64 10.19 -11.85
CA LEU A 57 -9.01 9.08 -10.98
C LEU A 57 -7.83 8.65 -10.09
N LEU A 58 -6.67 8.41 -10.69
CA LEU A 58 -5.49 7.94 -9.98
C LEU A 58 -4.92 8.98 -9.02
N THR A 59 -4.88 10.26 -9.41
CA THR A 59 -4.43 11.36 -8.55
C THR A 59 -5.25 11.41 -7.26
N SER A 60 -6.56 11.33 -7.40
CA SER A 60 -7.49 11.36 -6.27
C SER A 60 -7.34 10.12 -5.39
N LEU A 61 -7.19 8.94 -6.00
CA LEU A 61 -6.94 7.69 -5.29
C LEU A 61 -5.61 7.72 -4.51
N PHE A 62 -4.54 8.25 -5.10
CA PHE A 62 -3.25 8.37 -4.41
C PHE A 62 -3.33 9.29 -3.20
N TRP A 63 -4.04 10.42 -3.34
CA TRP A 63 -4.27 11.29 -2.19
C TRP A 63 -5.02 10.58 -1.06
N LEU A 64 -6.14 9.92 -1.40
CA LEU A 64 -6.90 9.12 -0.45
C LEU A 64 -6.01 8.07 0.24
N THR A 65 -5.20 7.36 -0.54
CA THR A 65 -4.30 6.32 -0.05
C THR A 65 -3.28 6.88 0.93
N ILE A 66 -2.69 8.05 0.65
CA ILE A 66 -1.76 8.72 1.58
C ILE A 66 -2.45 9.02 2.93
N ARG A 67 -3.70 9.49 2.91
CA ARG A 67 -4.44 9.78 4.14
C ARG A 67 -4.76 8.53 4.95
N ILE A 68 -5.13 7.44 4.27
CA ILE A 68 -5.35 6.14 4.89
C ILE A 68 -4.04 5.62 5.52
N ILE A 69 -2.92 5.72 4.79
CA ILE A 69 -1.59 5.36 5.31
C ILE A 69 -1.30 6.13 6.59
N HIS A 70 -1.50 7.45 6.61
CA HIS A 70 -1.25 8.26 7.80
C HIS A 70 -2.13 7.85 9.00
N LYS A 71 -3.43 7.59 8.78
CA LYS A 71 -4.32 7.06 9.83
C LYS A 71 -3.82 5.71 10.35
N ASN A 72 -3.49 4.78 9.45
CA ASN A 72 -3.06 3.43 9.79
C ASN A 72 -1.72 3.41 10.53
N VAL A 73 -0.78 4.26 10.11
CA VAL A 73 0.53 4.45 10.75
C VAL A 73 0.37 5.03 12.14
N ALA A 74 -0.45 6.07 12.31
CA ALA A 74 -0.71 6.66 13.63
C ALA A 74 -1.36 5.65 14.58
N SER A 75 -2.38 4.93 14.12
CA SER A 75 -3.03 3.89 14.91
C SER A 75 -2.05 2.78 15.32
N THR A 76 -1.20 2.33 14.41
CA THR A 76 -0.23 1.27 14.68
C THR A 76 0.87 1.76 15.63
N LEU A 77 1.33 3.00 15.47
CA LEU A 77 2.29 3.63 16.36
C LEU A 77 1.75 3.74 17.79
N ILE A 78 0.49 4.17 17.96
CA ILE A 78 -0.16 4.21 19.28
C ILE A 78 -0.19 2.81 19.90
N SER A 79 -0.62 1.79 19.15
CA SER A 79 -0.64 0.41 19.64
C SER A 79 0.75 -0.08 20.10
N ILE A 80 1.80 0.24 19.35
CA ILE A 80 3.19 -0.10 19.74
C ILE A 80 3.58 0.63 21.03
N LEU A 81 3.35 1.94 21.10
CA LEU A 81 3.76 2.74 22.26
C LEU A 81 2.98 2.40 23.53
N VAL A 82 1.71 2.02 23.41
CA VAL A 82 0.92 1.50 24.54
C VAL A 82 1.51 0.18 25.01
N ALA A 83 1.81 -0.74 24.09
CA ALA A 83 2.39 -2.03 24.44
C ALA A 83 3.77 -1.91 25.10
N THR A 84 4.54 -0.87 24.77
CA THR A 84 5.88 -0.62 25.34
C THR A 84 5.89 0.38 26.50
N ASN A 85 4.72 0.84 26.98
CA ASN A 85 4.61 1.89 28.02
C ASN A 85 5.36 3.21 27.68
N GLN A 86 5.44 3.55 26.39
CA GLN A 86 6.14 4.73 25.87
C GLN A 86 5.19 5.75 25.21
N LEU A 87 3.92 5.76 25.59
CA LEU A 87 2.90 6.64 24.98
C LEU A 87 3.27 8.13 25.08
N SER A 88 3.99 8.54 26.13
CA SER A 88 4.53 9.90 26.30
C SER A 88 5.43 10.35 25.14
N HIS A 89 6.06 9.42 24.42
CA HIS A 89 6.93 9.72 23.28
C HIS A 89 6.18 9.83 21.95
N PHE A 90 4.85 9.71 21.91
CA PHE A 90 4.06 9.77 20.67
C PHE A 90 4.36 11.04 19.85
N THR A 91 4.42 12.20 20.49
CA THR A 91 4.71 13.48 19.83
C THR A 91 6.09 13.48 19.17
N LEU A 92 7.09 12.87 19.79
CA LEU A 92 8.44 12.75 19.23
C LEU A 92 8.43 11.89 17.96
N HIS A 93 7.78 10.73 18.00
CA HIS A 93 7.66 9.84 16.83
C HIS A 93 6.87 10.50 15.70
N LYS A 94 5.77 11.20 16.03
CA LYS A 94 4.97 11.98 15.07
C LYS A 94 5.79 13.07 14.39
N ASN A 95 6.58 13.84 15.15
CA ASN A 95 7.41 14.90 14.59
C ASN A 95 8.49 14.35 13.67
N ARG A 96 9.09 13.21 14.01
CA ARG A 96 10.06 12.53 13.15
C ARG A 96 9.45 12.06 11.83
N LEU A 97 8.27 11.44 11.88
CA LEU A 97 7.53 11.03 10.68
C LEU A 97 7.11 12.24 9.83
N SER A 98 6.70 13.35 10.47
CA SER A 98 6.35 14.60 9.78
C SER A 98 7.55 15.22 9.07
N HIS A 99 8.72 15.26 9.71
CA HIS A 99 9.94 15.77 9.07
C HIS A 99 10.32 14.93 7.86
N GLN A 100 10.21 13.61 7.97
CA GLN A 100 10.43 12.70 6.86
C GLN A 100 9.38 12.88 5.74
N PHE A 101 8.12 13.14 6.08
CA PHE A 101 7.07 13.47 5.10
C PHE A 101 7.42 14.71 4.29
N ILE A 102 7.93 15.77 4.92
CA ILE A 102 8.36 17.00 4.23
C ILE A 102 9.46 16.68 3.20
N HIS A 103 10.47 15.89 3.57
CA HIS A 103 11.50 15.45 2.61
C HIS A 103 10.92 14.68 1.44
N HIS A 104 9.96 13.78 1.70
CA HIS A 104 9.28 13.06 0.61
C HIS A 104 8.47 13.98 -0.29
N VAL A 105 7.83 15.02 0.25
CA VAL A 105 7.12 16.03 -0.56
C VAL A 105 8.10 16.76 -1.48
N ILE A 106 9.28 17.15 -0.98
CA ILE A 106 10.31 17.82 -1.79
C ILE A 106 10.77 16.91 -2.94
N VAL A 107 11.14 15.66 -2.63
CA VAL A 107 11.59 14.67 -3.63
C VAL A 107 10.48 14.38 -4.65
N ALA A 108 9.25 14.17 -4.18
CA ALA A 108 8.09 13.91 -5.02
C ALA A 108 7.73 15.10 -5.91
N THR A 109 7.91 16.33 -5.43
CA THR A 109 7.70 17.54 -6.24
C THR A 109 8.74 17.63 -7.36
N GLY A 110 10.01 17.36 -7.06
CA GLY A 110 11.06 17.33 -8.08
C GLY A 110 10.76 16.32 -9.19
N ILE A 111 10.42 15.08 -8.83
CA ILE A 111 10.04 14.05 -9.81
C ILE A 111 8.72 14.40 -10.52
N GLY A 112 7.76 14.97 -9.78
CA GLY A 112 6.47 15.41 -10.29
C GLY A 112 6.57 16.47 -11.39
N LEU A 113 7.58 17.34 -11.33
CA LEU A 113 7.86 18.32 -12.38
C LEU A 113 8.62 17.71 -13.55
N CYS A 114 9.61 16.84 -13.29
CA CYS A 114 10.44 16.25 -14.32
C CYS A 114 9.70 15.24 -15.21
N MET A 115 8.83 14.40 -14.63
CA MET A 115 8.18 13.31 -15.37
C MET A 115 7.24 13.77 -16.49
N PRO A 116 6.35 14.77 -16.29
CA PRO A 116 5.57 15.34 -17.39
C PRO A 116 6.42 15.91 -18.52
N ILE A 117 7.53 16.59 -18.20
CA ILE A 117 8.45 17.13 -19.21
C ILE A 117 9.06 15.99 -20.03
N PHE A 118 9.58 14.96 -19.36
CA PHE A 118 10.14 13.79 -20.03
C PHE A 118 9.11 13.12 -20.95
N TYR A 119 7.87 12.93 -20.46
CA TYR A 119 6.78 12.37 -21.26
C TYR A 119 6.45 13.23 -22.48
N MET A 120 6.36 14.55 -22.32
CA MET A 120 6.10 15.46 -23.43
C MET A 120 7.20 15.44 -24.49
N VAL A 121 8.47 15.32 -24.10
CA VAL A 121 9.60 15.14 -25.03
C VAL A 121 9.46 13.80 -25.77
N ALA A 122 9.28 12.70 -25.04
CA ALA A 122 9.26 11.35 -25.59
C ALA A 122 8.11 11.15 -26.60
N GLU A 123 6.94 11.73 -26.34
CA GLU A 123 5.74 11.63 -27.18
C GLU A 123 5.64 12.76 -28.22
N ASN A 124 6.67 13.61 -28.34
CA ASN A 124 6.67 14.80 -29.20
C ASN A 124 5.48 15.75 -28.96
N LEU A 125 4.91 15.78 -27.75
CA LEU A 125 3.79 16.65 -27.37
C LEU A 125 4.22 18.11 -27.16
N ILE A 126 5.53 18.38 -27.06
CA ILE A 126 6.07 19.74 -26.90
C ILE A 126 5.67 20.65 -28.08
N SER A 127 5.64 20.12 -29.30
CA SER A 127 5.24 20.89 -30.49
C SER A 127 3.77 21.32 -30.44
N ARG A 128 2.94 20.59 -29.68
CA ARG A 128 1.51 20.81 -29.51
C ARG A 128 1.15 21.48 -28.17
N ILE A 129 2.12 21.99 -27.42
CA ILE A 129 1.87 22.59 -26.10
C ILE A 129 1.00 23.85 -26.15
N HIS A 130 0.84 24.45 -27.34
CA HIS A 130 -0.06 25.57 -27.58
C HIS A 130 -1.54 25.14 -27.58
N GLU A 131 -1.83 23.85 -27.75
CA GLU A 131 -3.17 23.29 -27.61
C GLU A 131 -3.55 23.28 -26.12
N PRO A 132 -4.67 23.91 -25.73
CA PRO A 132 -5.06 24.03 -24.34
C PRO A 132 -5.29 22.67 -23.68
N GLU A 133 -5.76 21.67 -24.44
CA GLU A 133 -5.94 20.29 -24.00
C GLU A 133 -4.61 19.68 -23.51
N VAL A 134 -3.58 19.78 -24.35
CA VAL A 134 -2.25 19.21 -24.09
C VAL A 134 -1.60 19.91 -22.90
N PHE A 135 -1.70 21.24 -22.85
CA PHE A 135 -1.15 22.04 -21.75
C PHE A 135 -1.76 21.69 -20.40
N ILE A 136 -3.09 21.58 -20.33
CA ILE A 136 -3.80 21.29 -19.08
C ILE A 136 -3.55 19.84 -18.63
N ILE A 137 -3.49 18.88 -19.56
CA ILE A 137 -3.08 17.50 -19.25
C ILE A 137 -1.66 17.49 -18.66
N ALA A 138 -0.72 18.25 -19.23
CA ALA A 138 0.64 18.33 -18.72
C ALA A 138 0.71 18.91 -17.29
N ILE A 139 -0.01 20.01 -17.03
CA ILE A 139 -0.06 20.63 -15.69
C ILE A 139 -0.68 19.68 -14.66
N THR A 140 -1.84 19.10 -14.98
CA THR A 140 -2.54 18.18 -14.08
C THR A 140 -1.74 16.90 -13.83
N SER A 141 -0.92 16.47 -14.79
CA SER A 141 0.01 15.35 -14.63
C SER A 141 1.12 15.60 -13.60
N ILE A 142 1.49 16.86 -13.33
CA ILE A 142 2.45 17.19 -12.25
C ILE A 142 1.91 16.69 -10.91
N LEU A 143 0.63 16.96 -10.64
CA LEU A 143 -0.03 16.56 -9.40
C LEU A 143 -0.13 15.03 -9.31
N PHE A 144 -0.45 14.37 -10.43
CA PHE A 144 -0.46 12.91 -10.54
C PHE A 144 0.90 12.31 -10.13
N TRP A 145 2.00 12.75 -10.75
CA TRP A 145 3.33 12.20 -10.48
C TRP A 145 3.84 12.53 -9.08
N LEU A 146 3.55 13.73 -8.58
CA LEU A 146 3.86 14.12 -7.21
C LEU A 146 3.18 13.16 -6.23
N LEU A 147 1.86 12.97 -6.34
CA LEU A 147 1.13 12.10 -5.42
C LEU A 147 1.52 10.62 -5.61
N PHE A 148 1.83 10.21 -6.84
CA PHE A 148 2.32 8.87 -7.16
C PHE A 148 3.61 8.55 -6.38
N VAL A 149 4.63 9.41 -6.53
CA VAL A 149 5.91 9.22 -5.85
C VAL A 149 5.75 9.35 -4.34
N LEU A 150 4.96 10.33 -3.88
CA LEU A 150 4.74 10.55 -2.46
C LEU A 150 4.11 9.32 -1.79
N PHE A 151 3.09 8.69 -2.38
CA PHE A 151 2.49 7.51 -1.78
C PHE A 151 3.48 6.34 -1.70
N LEU A 152 4.30 6.11 -2.74
CA LEU A 152 5.29 5.04 -2.76
C LEU A 152 6.30 5.20 -1.62
N LEU A 153 6.83 6.42 -1.47
CA LEU A 153 7.76 6.75 -0.39
C LEU A 153 7.11 6.56 0.98
N GLN A 154 5.86 6.98 1.16
CA GLN A 154 5.13 6.84 2.42
C GLN A 154 4.91 5.37 2.83
N ILE A 155 4.54 4.49 1.89
CA ILE A 155 4.36 3.05 2.20
C ILE A 155 5.67 2.44 2.67
N PHE A 156 6.75 2.69 1.91
CA PHE A 156 8.05 2.08 2.18
C PHE A 156 8.61 2.53 3.52
N THR A 157 8.70 3.84 3.72
CA THR A 157 9.41 4.43 4.85
C THR A 157 8.67 4.28 6.17
N ASN A 158 7.35 4.44 6.19
CA ASN A 158 6.57 4.26 7.41
C ASN A 158 6.58 2.80 7.88
N THR A 159 6.46 1.86 6.95
CA THR A 159 6.55 0.42 7.27
C THR A 159 7.94 0.07 7.81
N PHE A 160 9.00 0.57 7.17
CA PHE A 160 10.37 0.37 7.63
C PHE A 160 10.59 0.97 9.03
N TYR A 161 10.08 2.17 9.26
CA TYR A 161 10.20 2.88 10.53
C TYR A 161 9.53 2.10 11.67
N LEU A 162 8.26 1.71 11.51
CA LEU A 162 7.53 0.97 12.54
C LEU A 162 8.14 -0.40 12.81
N ARG A 163 8.59 -1.12 11.78
CA ARG A 163 9.34 -2.36 11.95
C ARG A 163 10.59 -2.13 12.81
N ARG A 164 11.38 -1.12 12.46
CA ARG A 164 12.63 -0.79 13.17
C ARG A 164 12.36 -0.38 14.62
N LEU A 165 11.25 0.30 14.88
CA LEU A 165 10.82 0.64 16.23
C LEU A 165 10.51 -0.61 17.04
N VAL A 166 9.71 -1.53 16.52
CA VAL A 166 9.36 -2.80 17.19
C VAL A 166 10.60 -3.63 17.50
N THR A 167 11.44 -3.90 16.49
CA THR A 167 12.63 -4.77 16.65
C THR A 167 13.70 -4.17 17.57
N ARG A 168 13.72 -2.86 17.79
CA ARG A 168 14.70 -2.21 18.68
C ARG A 168 14.21 -2.05 20.12
N THR A 169 12.89 -1.95 20.30
CA THR A 169 12.31 -1.61 21.61
C THR A 169 11.93 -2.85 22.40
N ILE A 170 11.66 -3.96 21.71
CA ILE A 170 11.06 -5.16 22.31
C ILE A 170 12.05 -6.29 22.29
N SER A 171 12.41 -6.78 23.47
CA SER A 171 13.28 -7.94 23.66
C SER A 171 12.50 -9.24 23.78
N GLU A 172 11.24 -9.18 24.23
CA GLU A 172 10.40 -10.37 24.42
C GLU A 172 9.86 -10.89 23.07
N PRO A 173 10.18 -12.15 22.67
CA PRO A 173 9.81 -12.67 21.36
C PRO A 173 8.29 -12.73 21.10
N GLN A 174 7.49 -13.07 22.12
CA GLN A 174 6.03 -13.18 21.98
C GLN A 174 5.40 -11.82 21.70
N GLN A 175 5.81 -10.80 22.46
CA GLN A 175 5.36 -9.43 22.27
C GLN A 175 5.85 -8.83 20.94
N GLU A 176 7.12 -9.10 20.57
CA GLU A 176 7.68 -8.68 19.28
C GLU A 176 6.84 -9.26 18.12
N LEU A 177 6.51 -10.55 18.18
CA LEU A 177 5.72 -11.23 17.15
C LEU A 177 4.33 -10.59 16.95
N VAL A 178 3.61 -10.31 18.05
CA VAL A 178 2.26 -9.71 17.99
C VAL A 178 2.32 -8.34 17.30
N LEU A 179 3.28 -7.50 17.67
CA LEU A 179 3.38 -6.16 17.12
C LEU A 179 3.91 -6.15 15.68
N LEU A 180 4.85 -7.04 15.33
CA LEU A 180 5.27 -7.20 13.93
C LEU A 180 4.11 -7.66 13.04
N LYS A 181 3.24 -8.56 13.52
CA LYS A 181 2.01 -8.94 12.81
C LYS A 181 1.06 -7.76 12.63
N SER A 182 0.93 -6.89 13.63
CA SER A 182 0.14 -5.65 13.52
C SER A 182 0.72 -4.71 12.45
N VAL A 183 2.04 -4.49 12.45
CA VAL A 183 2.72 -3.68 11.41
C VAL A 183 2.53 -4.31 10.03
N LEU A 184 2.54 -5.64 9.93
CA LEU A 184 2.35 -6.35 8.66
C LEU A 184 0.93 -6.19 8.15
N SER A 185 -0.07 -6.32 9.02
CA SER A 185 -1.48 -6.10 8.67
C SER A 185 -1.72 -4.67 8.17
N MET A 186 -1.17 -3.67 8.87
CA MET A 186 -1.22 -2.27 8.46
C MET A 186 -0.59 -2.08 7.07
N ALA A 187 0.61 -2.61 6.87
CA ALA A 187 1.30 -2.49 5.60
C ALA A 187 0.53 -3.23 4.48
N LEU A 188 -0.13 -4.37 4.77
CA LEU A 188 -0.90 -5.14 3.79
C LEU A 188 -2.12 -4.36 3.34
N ALA A 189 -2.85 -3.76 4.28
CA ALA A 189 -3.99 -2.91 3.96
C ALA A 189 -3.58 -1.73 3.05
N ASN A 190 -2.44 -1.09 3.35
CA ASN A 190 -1.93 0.03 2.56
C ASN A 190 -1.47 -0.41 1.15
N SER A 191 -0.76 -1.54 1.05
CA SER A 191 -0.30 -2.07 -0.25
C SER A 191 -1.45 -2.56 -1.11
N VAL A 192 -2.48 -3.20 -0.55
CA VAL A 192 -3.68 -3.58 -1.30
C VAL A 192 -4.37 -2.35 -1.92
N MET A 193 -4.49 -1.27 -1.16
CA MET A 193 -5.04 -0.01 -1.68
C MET A 193 -4.18 0.57 -2.81
N ALA A 194 -2.85 0.52 -2.69
CA ALA A 194 -1.95 0.96 -3.74
C ALA A 194 -2.07 0.10 -5.02
N LEU A 195 -2.26 -1.21 -4.86
CA LEU A 195 -2.50 -2.13 -5.99
C LEU A 195 -3.85 -1.87 -6.68
N THR A 196 -4.84 -1.31 -5.99
CA THR A 196 -6.08 -0.83 -6.62
C THR A 196 -5.81 0.29 -7.62
N GLY A 197 -4.83 1.18 -7.34
CA GLY A 197 -4.43 2.20 -8.30
C GLY A 197 -3.79 1.61 -9.55
N LEU A 198 -2.93 0.60 -9.39
CA LEU A 198 -2.41 -0.15 -10.53
C LEU A 198 -3.53 -0.84 -11.31
N ALA A 199 -4.59 -1.32 -10.64
CA ALA A 199 -5.73 -1.93 -11.31
C ALA A 199 -6.52 -0.97 -12.23
N ILE A 200 -6.44 0.35 -11.99
CA ILE A 200 -7.09 1.38 -12.79
C ILE A 200 -6.23 1.78 -14.01
N ALA A 201 -4.93 1.49 -14.04
CA ALA A 201 -4.05 1.95 -15.12
C ALA A 201 -4.52 1.59 -16.55
N PRO A 202 -5.18 0.44 -16.81
CA PRO A 202 -5.70 0.15 -18.15
C PRO A 202 -6.66 1.21 -18.72
N VAL A 203 -7.24 2.09 -17.89
CA VAL A 203 -8.06 3.23 -18.32
C VAL A 203 -7.36 4.10 -19.38
N PHE A 204 -6.02 4.19 -19.37
CA PHE A 204 -5.27 4.96 -20.36
C PHE A 204 -5.43 4.43 -21.80
N TRP A 205 -5.88 3.17 -21.97
CA TRP A 205 -5.98 2.51 -23.27
C TRP A 205 -7.40 2.11 -23.67
N ILE A 206 -8.44 2.64 -23.02
CA ILE A 206 -9.82 2.38 -23.42
C ILE A 206 -10.01 2.73 -24.90
N ASN A 207 -10.58 1.79 -25.67
CA ASN A 207 -10.86 1.95 -27.10
C ASN A 207 -9.61 2.26 -27.95
N LYS A 208 -8.43 1.87 -27.48
CA LYS A 208 -7.16 2.01 -28.20
C LYS A 208 -6.47 0.67 -28.32
N VAL A 209 -5.87 0.44 -29.49
CA VAL A 209 -4.98 -0.70 -29.68
C VAL A 209 -3.74 -0.45 -28.84
N VAL A 210 -3.47 -1.34 -27.89
CA VAL A 210 -2.25 -1.30 -27.08
C VAL A 210 -1.14 -1.97 -27.87
N PRO A 211 -0.09 -1.25 -28.29
CA PRO A 211 1.07 -1.87 -28.91
C PRO A 211 1.65 -2.94 -27.98
N LEU A 212 2.11 -4.06 -28.55
CA LEU A 212 2.73 -5.15 -27.77
C LEU A 212 3.92 -4.64 -26.93
N PHE A 213 4.67 -3.68 -27.48
CA PHE A 213 5.80 -3.07 -26.80
C PHE A 213 5.37 -2.33 -25.52
N ASP A 214 4.32 -1.50 -25.60
CA ASP A 214 3.78 -0.77 -24.44
C ASP A 214 3.26 -1.72 -23.37
N LEU A 215 2.67 -2.86 -23.78
CA LEU A 215 2.24 -3.91 -22.86
C LEU A 215 3.42 -4.51 -22.07
N ILE A 216 4.56 -4.76 -22.74
CA ILE A 216 5.77 -5.29 -22.10
C ILE A 216 6.37 -4.27 -21.12
N VAL A 217 6.46 -3.00 -21.53
CA VAL A 217 6.96 -1.91 -20.70
C VAL A 217 6.07 -1.72 -19.47
N LEU A 218 4.75 -1.73 -19.67
CA LEU A 218 3.76 -1.64 -18.60
C LEU A 218 3.88 -2.83 -17.64
N PHE A 219 4.03 -4.05 -18.16
CA PHE A 219 4.23 -5.24 -17.34
C PHE A 219 5.49 -5.14 -16.46
N MET A 220 6.62 -4.69 -17.02
CA MET A 220 7.84 -4.46 -16.25
C MET A 220 7.67 -3.37 -15.19
N PHE A 221 6.96 -2.28 -15.51
CA PHE A 221 6.63 -1.23 -14.56
C PHE A 221 5.76 -1.76 -13.41
N PHE A 222 4.72 -2.54 -13.71
CA PHE A 222 3.84 -3.14 -12.71
C PHE A 222 4.58 -4.08 -11.78
N ILE A 223 5.45 -4.93 -12.33
CA ILE A 223 6.28 -5.85 -11.56
C ILE A 223 7.21 -5.05 -10.64
N SER A 224 7.96 -4.08 -11.18
CA SER A 224 8.92 -3.30 -10.39
C SER A 224 8.24 -2.48 -9.29
N ALA A 225 7.11 -1.83 -9.60
CA ALA A 225 6.29 -1.12 -8.62
C ALA A 225 5.74 -2.05 -7.54
N SER A 226 5.22 -3.22 -7.92
CA SER A 226 4.71 -4.22 -6.97
C SER A 226 5.83 -4.78 -6.09
N MET A 227 7.01 -5.07 -6.67
CA MET A 227 8.18 -5.49 -5.90
C MET A 227 8.62 -4.42 -4.90
N TYR A 228 8.67 -3.15 -5.32
CA TYR A 228 9.03 -2.04 -4.42
C TYR A 228 8.02 -1.90 -3.26
N LEU A 229 6.72 -1.92 -3.56
CA LEU A 229 5.64 -1.83 -2.58
C LEU A 229 5.66 -2.99 -1.57
N LEU A 230 5.92 -4.21 -2.05
CA LEU A 230 5.85 -5.42 -1.24
C LEU A 230 7.18 -5.76 -0.55
N TRP A 231 8.30 -5.16 -0.98
CA TRP A 231 9.61 -5.34 -0.36
C TRP A 231 9.65 -5.16 1.17
N PRO A 232 9.16 -4.04 1.76
CA PRO A 232 9.16 -3.87 3.21
C PRO A 232 8.35 -4.96 3.92
N MET A 233 7.34 -5.51 3.25
CA MET A 233 6.49 -6.59 3.76
C MET A 233 7.19 -7.94 3.76
N VAL A 234 7.93 -8.24 2.68
CA VAL A 234 8.77 -9.43 2.60
C VAL A 234 9.80 -9.42 3.72
N GLN A 235 10.46 -8.28 3.95
CA GLN A 235 11.39 -8.13 5.07
C GLN A 235 10.71 -8.33 6.43
N LEU A 236 9.50 -7.81 6.60
CA LEU A 236 8.72 -7.99 7.83
C LEU A 236 8.29 -9.46 8.03
N SER A 237 7.82 -10.13 6.98
CA SER A 237 7.49 -11.55 6.99
C SER A 237 8.70 -12.42 7.32
N ARG A 238 9.89 -12.07 6.81
CA ARG A 238 11.15 -12.76 7.17
C ARG A 238 11.46 -12.62 8.65
N ARG A 239 11.33 -11.41 9.23
CA ARG A 239 11.56 -11.21 10.67
C ARG A 239 10.53 -11.95 11.52
N ILE A 240 9.25 -11.90 11.13
CA ILE A 240 8.18 -12.66 11.78
C ILE A 240 8.54 -14.16 11.79
N HIS A 241 9.01 -14.71 10.67
CA HIS A 241 9.46 -16.12 10.58
C HIS A 241 10.62 -16.43 11.51
N GLN A 242 11.62 -15.55 11.61
CA GLN A 242 12.75 -15.70 12.54
C GLN A 242 12.28 -15.72 14.00
N VAL A 243 11.47 -14.75 14.41
CA VAL A 243 10.93 -14.67 15.77
C VAL A 243 10.03 -15.88 16.07
N SER A 244 9.26 -16.33 15.09
CA SER A 244 8.40 -17.51 15.23
C SER A 244 9.20 -18.78 15.43
N LYS A 245 10.35 -18.94 14.76
CA LYS A 245 11.27 -20.07 14.99
C LYS A 245 11.83 -20.07 16.41
N ILE A 246 12.17 -18.90 16.96
CA ILE A 246 12.66 -18.77 18.33
C ILE A 246 11.58 -19.23 19.31
N ILE A 247 10.34 -18.75 19.14
CA ILE A 247 9.21 -19.14 20.00
C ILE A 247 8.93 -20.64 19.89
N VAL A 248 8.95 -21.21 18.69
CA VAL A 248 8.73 -22.65 18.50
C VAL A 248 9.83 -23.48 19.18
N ALA A 249 11.09 -23.06 19.09
CA ALA A 249 12.19 -23.75 19.75
C ALA A 249 12.08 -23.68 21.28
N ASP A 250 11.66 -22.53 21.81
CA ASP A 250 11.38 -22.34 23.25
C ASP A 250 10.25 -23.26 23.73
N GLN A 251 9.14 -23.33 22.98
CA GLN A 251 8.03 -24.25 23.26
C GLN A 251 8.43 -25.72 23.17
N GLU A 252 9.29 -26.09 22.21
CA GLU A 252 9.79 -27.45 22.05
C GLU A 252 10.72 -27.85 23.20
N ASN A 253 11.54 -26.91 23.68
CA ASN A 253 12.31 -27.10 24.91
C ASN A 253 11.39 -27.26 26.14
N GLU A 254 10.34 -26.44 26.28
CA GLU A 254 9.35 -26.57 27.37
C GLU A 254 8.71 -27.98 27.35
N ILE A 255 8.26 -28.45 26.18
CA ILE A 255 7.71 -29.81 26.00
C ILE A 255 8.74 -30.88 26.41
N ASN A 256 9.98 -30.78 25.91
CA ASN A 256 11.02 -31.75 26.23
C ASN A 256 11.35 -31.77 27.73
N THR A 257 11.35 -30.62 28.40
CA THR A 257 11.53 -30.56 29.86
C THR A 257 10.37 -31.21 30.60
N LEU A 258 9.12 -30.95 30.19
CA LEU A 258 7.92 -31.54 30.79
C LEU A 258 7.89 -33.08 30.62
N ILE A 259 8.35 -33.60 29.49
CA ILE A 259 8.45 -35.04 29.21
C ILE A 259 9.61 -35.68 30.00
N ALA A 260 10.78 -35.03 30.03
CA ALA A 260 11.97 -35.55 30.71
C ALA A 260 11.82 -35.50 32.24
N SER A 261 11.05 -34.53 32.76
CA SER A 261 10.76 -34.40 34.18
C SER A 261 9.74 -35.44 34.63
N LYS A 262 10.19 -36.70 34.75
CA LYS A 262 9.44 -37.84 35.31
C LYS A 262 8.97 -37.66 36.77
N HIS A 263 9.24 -36.51 37.40
CA HIS A 263 9.10 -36.24 38.83
C HIS A 263 8.51 -34.84 39.14
N VAL A 264 7.62 -34.31 38.30
CA VAL A 264 6.91 -33.06 38.62
C VAL A 264 5.60 -33.36 39.35
N VAL A 265 5.36 -32.60 40.42
CA VAL A 265 4.22 -32.63 41.37
C VAL A 265 2.84 -32.41 40.72
N LEU A 266 2.78 -32.26 39.39
CA LEU A 266 1.55 -31.99 38.63
C LEU A 266 0.89 -33.29 38.15
N PRO A 267 -0.45 -33.36 38.15
CA PRO A 267 -1.17 -34.52 37.61
C PRO A 267 -0.80 -34.76 36.13
N PRO A 268 -0.64 -36.02 35.69
CA PRO A 268 -0.29 -36.35 34.31
C PRO A 268 -1.29 -35.81 33.27
N SER A 269 -2.56 -35.62 33.65
CA SER A 269 -3.58 -34.97 32.81
C SER A 269 -3.25 -33.51 32.52
N VAL A 270 -2.74 -32.76 33.49
CA VAL A 270 -2.39 -31.33 33.36
C VAL A 270 -1.14 -31.16 32.49
N VAL A 271 -0.18 -32.08 32.61
CA VAL A 271 1.02 -32.09 31.75
C VAL A 271 0.64 -32.39 30.30
N SER A 272 -0.24 -33.38 30.07
CA SER A 272 -0.75 -33.70 28.73
C SER A 272 -1.49 -32.53 28.08
N GLU A 273 -2.41 -31.89 28.81
CA GLU A 273 -3.16 -30.72 28.33
C GLU A 273 -2.22 -29.56 27.99
N ARG A 274 -1.18 -29.35 28.80
CA ARG A 274 -0.18 -28.31 28.54
C ARG A 274 0.61 -28.58 27.26
N ILE A 275 1.06 -29.82 27.04
CA ILE A 275 1.77 -30.22 25.82
C ILE A 275 0.89 -30.03 24.59
N GLU A 276 -0.35 -30.51 24.62
CA GLU A 276 -1.31 -30.36 23.51
C GLU A 276 -1.57 -28.87 23.18
N SER A 277 -1.67 -28.03 24.21
CA SER A 277 -1.85 -26.59 24.03
C SER A 277 -0.65 -25.92 23.34
N LEU A 278 0.57 -26.39 23.61
CA LEU A 278 1.80 -25.86 23.01
C LEU A 278 1.95 -26.31 21.55
N GLU A 279 1.65 -27.58 21.26
CA GLU A 279 1.63 -28.10 19.89
C GLU A 279 0.60 -27.39 19.03
N THR A 280 -0.62 -27.20 19.54
CA THR A 280 -1.68 -26.46 18.83
C THR A 280 -1.25 -25.02 18.51
N LYS A 281 -0.57 -24.34 19.44
CA LYS A 281 -0.03 -22.98 19.22
C LYS A 281 1.07 -22.97 18.15
N LYS A 282 1.97 -23.97 18.16
CA LYS A 282 3.04 -24.15 17.16
C LYS A 282 2.45 -24.33 15.75
N GLU A 283 1.46 -25.22 15.60
CA GLU A 283 0.80 -25.46 14.32
C GLU A 283 0.06 -24.23 13.80
N ALA A 284 -0.73 -23.57 14.65
CA ALA A 284 -1.45 -22.36 14.30
C ALA A 284 -0.50 -21.25 13.83
N LEU A 285 0.65 -21.11 14.48
CA LEU A 285 1.68 -20.16 14.09
C LEU A 285 2.25 -20.49 12.72
N MET A 286 2.67 -21.73 12.46
CA MET A 286 3.21 -22.14 11.15
C MET A 286 2.21 -21.96 10.01
N LEU A 287 0.94 -22.29 10.25
CA LEU A 287 -0.14 -22.11 9.28
C LEU A 287 -0.33 -20.63 8.93
N SER A 288 -0.27 -19.74 9.94
CA SER A 288 -0.38 -18.29 9.73
C SER A 288 0.74 -17.74 8.85
N LEU A 289 1.98 -18.21 9.02
CA LEU A 289 3.14 -17.80 8.21
C LEU A 289 3.01 -18.24 6.75
N LYS A 290 2.54 -19.48 6.53
CA LYS A 290 2.30 -20.01 5.18
C LYS A 290 1.23 -19.20 4.45
N LYS A 291 0.14 -18.82 5.14
CA LYS A 291 -0.91 -17.95 4.60
C LYS A 291 -0.36 -16.57 4.20
N ILE A 292 0.43 -15.93 5.07
CA ILE A 292 1.06 -14.63 4.79
C ILE A 292 1.94 -14.71 3.54
N ARG A 293 2.81 -15.72 3.43
CA ARG A 293 3.71 -15.87 2.28
C ARG A 293 2.94 -16.08 0.98
N ARG A 294 1.89 -16.91 1.00
CA ARG A 294 1.02 -17.12 -0.17
C ARG A 294 0.32 -15.82 -0.58
N LEU A 295 -0.21 -15.07 0.38
CA LEU A 295 -0.86 -13.78 0.12
C LEU A 295 0.12 -12.80 -0.55
N LEU A 296 1.35 -12.68 -0.05
CA LEU A 296 2.36 -11.80 -0.65
C LEU A 296 2.67 -12.18 -2.10
N VAL A 297 2.79 -13.47 -2.41
CA VAL A 297 3.02 -13.94 -3.79
C VAL A 297 1.83 -13.60 -4.69
N VAL A 298 0.60 -13.82 -4.21
CA VAL A 298 -0.62 -13.44 -4.95
C VAL A 298 -0.64 -11.93 -5.21
N LEU A 299 -0.36 -11.12 -4.19
CA LEU A 299 -0.32 -9.66 -4.33
C LEU A 299 0.79 -9.15 -5.27
N CYS A 300 1.89 -9.90 -5.44
CA CYS A 300 2.93 -9.56 -6.42
C CYS A 300 2.48 -9.82 -7.87
N LEU A 301 1.78 -10.94 -8.10
CA LEU A 301 1.56 -11.48 -9.46
C LEU A 301 0.16 -11.20 -10.01
N ALA A 302 -0.85 -11.11 -9.14
CA ALA A 302 -2.24 -10.95 -9.52
C ALA A 302 -2.66 -9.55 -10.00
N PRO A 303 -2.02 -8.42 -9.60
CA PRO A 303 -2.51 -7.09 -9.99
C PRO A 303 -2.63 -6.88 -11.49
N PHE A 304 -1.62 -7.30 -12.26
CA PHE A 304 -1.59 -7.12 -13.72
C PHE A 304 -2.65 -7.96 -14.47
N PRO A 305 -2.78 -9.29 -14.25
CA PRO A 305 -3.82 -10.06 -14.92
C PRO A 305 -5.23 -9.64 -14.48
N ILE A 306 -5.42 -9.29 -13.21
CA ILE A 306 -6.73 -8.80 -12.72
C ILE A 306 -7.08 -7.46 -13.35
N SER A 307 -6.13 -6.53 -13.44
CA SER A 307 -6.37 -5.22 -14.06
C SER A 307 -6.77 -5.36 -15.52
N TRP A 308 -6.09 -6.24 -16.26
CA TRP A 308 -6.38 -6.46 -17.68
C TRP A 308 -7.69 -7.22 -17.91
N PHE A 309 -8.02 -8.16 -17.03
CA PHE A 309 -9.30 -8.83 -17.05
C PHE A 309 -10.46 -7.85 -16.82
N LEU A 310 -10.38 -7.01 -15.78
CA LEU A 310 -11.37 -5.98 -15.50
C LEU A 310 -11.50 -4.99 -16.66
N PHE A 311 -10.38 -4.57 -17.25
CA PHE A 311 -10.35 -3.74 -18.44
C PHE A 311 -11.14 -4.34 -19.60
N LYS A 312 -10.89 -5.62 -19.93
CA LYS A 312 -11.61 -6.33 -21.00
C LYS A 312 -13.09 -6.50 -20.69
N CYS A 313 -13.46 -6.70 -19.43
CA CYS A 313 -14.87 -6.70 -19.04
C CYS A 313 -15.53 -5.34 -19.28
N VAL A 314 -14.88 -4.23 -18.90
CA VAL A 314 -15.42 -2.88 -19.11
C VAL A 314 -15.60 -2.57 -20.60
N GLU A 315 -14.60 -2.87 -21.43
CA GLU A 315 -14.71 -2.71 -22.89
C GLU A 315 -15.88 -3.52 -23.48
N PHE A 316 -16.09 -4.76 -23.00
CA PHE A 316 -17.18 -5.62 -23.47
C PHE A 316 -18.58 -5.09 -23.10
N PHE A 317 -18.74 -4.52 -21.90
CA PHE A 317 -20.05 -4.05 -21.41
C PHE A 317 -20.45 -2.67 -21.92
N TRP A 318 -19.50 -1.78 -22.19
CA TRP A 318 -19.79 -0.41 -22.64
C TRP A 318 -20.03 -0.28 -24.15
N TRP A 319 -19.76 -1.34 -24.92
CA TRP A 319 -19.81 -1.30 -26.39
C TRP A 319 -20.68 -2.38 -27.04
N ARG A 320 -21.63 -2.93 -26.28
CA ARG A 320 -22.86 -3.55 -26.80
C ARG A 320 -24.01 -2.56 -26.72
#